data_AF-A0A7W1G0Z8-F1
#
_entry.id   AF-A0A7W1G0Z8-F1
#
_cell.length_a   1.000
_cell.length_b   1.000
_cell.length_c   1.000
_cell.angle_alpha   90.00
_cell.angle_beta   90.00
_cell.angle_gamma   90.00
#
_symmetry.space_group_name_H-M   'P 1'
#
loop_
_entity.id
_entity.type
_entity.pdbx_description
1 polymer ?
#
loop_
_entity_poly.entity_id
_entity_poly.type
_entity_poly.pdbx_seq_one_letter_code
_entity_poly.pdbx_strand_id
1 'polypeptide(L)'
;MKQTITINNLSDLPPAAKQLLDSLKDEKVIAFYGEMGSGKTTFIKIICEMLGVKDSISSPTFSIVNEYLSSKGEKIYHFDFYRIKS
;
A
#
# COMPACT_ATOMS: atom_id res chain seq x y z
N MET A 1 13.59 -6.59 13.47
CA MET A 1 14.22 -5.25 13.54
C MET A 1 13.14 -4.21 13.37
N LYS A 2 13.28 -3.04 14.00
CA LYS A 2 12.36 -1.91 13.82
C LYS A 2 13.05 -0.88 12.92
N GLN A 3 12.41 -0.51 11.81
CA GLN A 3 12.87 0.54 10.90
C GLN A 3 11.90 1.73 10.98
N THR A 4 12.42 2.95 10.87
CA THR A 4 11.62 4.17 10.82
C THR A 4 11.92 4.89 9.51
N ILE A 5 10.86 5.23 8.76
CA ILE A 5 10.93 6.05 7.54
C ILE A 5 10.09 7.30 7.82
N THR A 6 10.68 8.48 7.61
CA THR A 6 10.01 9.77 7.85
C THR A 6 9.52 10.35 6.53
N ILE A 7 8.25 10.78 6.50
CA ILE A 7 7.58 11.38 5.35
C ILE A 7 7.07 12.75 5.80
N ASN A 8 7.66 13.83 5.30
CA ASN A 8 7.29 15.19 5.70
C ASN A 8 6.32 15.83 4.70
N ASN A 9 6.31 15.35 3.45
CA ASN A 9 5.49 15.89 2.37
C ASN A 9 5.17 14.82 1.30
N LEU A 10 4.36 15.18 0.30
CA LEU A 10 3.93 14.25 -0.75
C LEU A 10 5.07 13.78 -1.66
N SER A 11 6.10 14.61 -1.88
CA SER A 11 7.28 14.20 -2.67
C SER A 11 8.14 13.15 -1.96
N ASP A 12 7.99 12.97 -0.64
CA ASP A 12 8.68 11.93 0.12
C ASP A 12 8.01 10.55 -0.04
N LEU A 13 6.79 10.47 -0.59
CA LEU A 13 6.05 9.21 -0.69
C LEU A 13 6.75 8.19 -1.61
N PRO A 14 7.18 8.52 -2.85
CA PRO A 14 7.90 7.56 -3.70
C PRO A 14 9.21 7.03 -3.10
N PRO A 15 10.13 7.86 -2.57
CA PRO A 15 11.35 7.33 -1.95
C PRO A 15 11.07 6.52 -0.69
N ALA A 16 10.05 6.87 0.11
CA ALA A 16 9.64 6.09 1.27
C ALA A 16 9.06 4.73 0.89
N ALA A 17 8.20 4.68 -0.14
CA ALA A 17 7.64 3.43 -0.67
C ALA A 17 8.75 2.51 -1.21
N LYS A 18 9.76 3.08 -1.89
CA LYS A 18 10.94 2.34 -2.33
C LYS A 18 11.71 1.74 -1.16
N GLN A 19 11.98 2.52 -0.12
CA GLN A 19 12.69 2.04 1.07
C GLN A 19 11.95 0.91 1.78
N LEU A 20 10.61 0.96 1.81
CA LEU A 20 9.79 -0.13 2.33
C LEU A 20 9.89 -1.38 1.43
N LEU A 21 9.75 -1.24 0.11
CA LEU A 21 9.85 -2.37 -0.81
C LEU A 21 11.21 -3.06 -0.75
N ASP A 22 12.29 -2.28 -0.67
CA ASP A 22 13.66 -2.79 -0.55
C ASP A 22 13.87 -3.55 0.79
N SER A 23 13.10 -3.23 1.83
CA SER A 23 13.21 -3.88 3.15
C SER A 23 12.37 -5.15 3.29
N LEU A 24 11.36 -5.34 2.43
CA LEU A 24 10.42 -6.47 2.50
C LEU A 24 11.00 -7.81 2.05
N LYS A 25 12.13 -7.84 1.32
CA LYS A 25 12.76 -9.09 0.83
C LYS A 25 11.73 -10.04 0.18
N ASP A 26 11.44 -11.18 0.83
CA ASP A 26 10.51 -12.21 0.35
C ASP A 26 9.10 -12.11 1.00
N GLU A 27 8.89 -11.14 1.88
CA GLU A 27 7.61 -10.92 2.55
C GLU A 27 6.59 -10.33 1.57
N LYS A 28 5.47 -11.05 1.39
CA LYS A 28 4.42 -10.69 0.43
C LYS A 28 3.18 -10.08 1.08
N VAL A 29 3.14 -10.06 2.41
CA VAL A 29 1.99 -9.58 3.18
C VAL A 29 2.43 -8.42 4.06
N ILE A 30 1.77 -7.27 3.90
CA ILE A 30 2.06 -6.05 4.64
C ILE A 30 0.77 -5.59 5.30
N ALA A 31 0.81 -5.33 6.61
CA ALA A 31 -0.31 -4.77 7.34
C ALA A 31 -0.01 -3.31 7.71
N PHE A 32 -0.89 -2.40 7.30
CA PHE A 32 -0.81 -0.97 7.63
C PHE A 32 -1.73 -0.64 8.81
N TYR A 33 -1.16 -0.04 9.85
CA TYR A 33 -1.90 0.42 11.03
C TYR A 33 -1.78 1.93 11.17
N GLY A 34 -2.88 2.60 11.51
CA GLY A 34 -2.93 4.03 11.72
C GLY A 34 -4.35 4.58 11.72
N GLU A 35 -4.53 5.78 12.23
CA GLU A 35 -5.84 6.43 12.35
C GLU A 35 -6.47 6.80 11.00
N MET A 36 -7.77 7.08 11.00
CA MET A 36 -8.45 7.59 9.80
C MET A 36 -7.80 8.92 9.37
N GLY A 37 -7.53 9.08 8.07
CA GLY A 37 -6.85 10.26 7.56
C GLY A 37 -5.32 10.26 7.71
N SER A 38 -4.71 9.21 8.27
CA SER A 38 -3.24 9.12 8.42
C SER A 38 -2.47 8.91 7.10
N GLY A 39 -3.14 8.88 5.95
CA GLY A 39 -2.51 8.73 4.63
C GLY A 39 -2.23 7.29 4.17
N LYS A 40 -2.72 6.25 4.87
CA LYS A 40 -2.50 4.82 4.50
C LYS A 40 -2.84 4.52 3.05
N THR A 41 -4.05 4.84 2.61
CA THR A 41 -4.52 4.57 1.25
C THR A 41 -3.66 5.29 0.20
N THR A 42 -3.26 6.53 0.49
CA THR A 42 -2.37 7.30 -0.39
C THR A 42 -1.01 6.62 -0.54
N PHE A 43 -0.45 6.11 0.56
CA PHE A 43 0.84 5.43 0.53
C PHE A 43 0.76 4.07 -0.17
N ILE A 44 -0.30 3.28 0.09
CA ILE A 44 -0.55 2.00 -0.59
C ILE A 44 -0.67 2.20 -2.10
N LYS A 45 -1.33 3.28 -2.55
CA LYS A 45 -1.43 3.61 -3.97
C LYS A 45 -0.05 3.77 -4.62
N ILE A 46 0.86 4.52 -4.01
CA ILE A 46 2.23 4.69 -4.52
C ILE A 46 2.96 3.34 -4.59
N ILE A 47 2.80 2.48 -3.58
CA ILE A 47 3.41 1.13 -3.58
C ILE A 47 2.88 0.30 -4.75
N CYS A 48 1.56 0.27 -4.97
CA CYS A 48 0.95 -0.47 -6.08
C CYS A 48 1.42 0.05 -7.44
N GLU A 49 1.52 1.38 -7.62
CA GLU A 49 2.08 2.00 -8.83
C GLU A 49 3.55 1.56 -9.05
N MET A 50 4.37 1.55 -8.00
CA MET A 50 5.77 1.09 -8.07
C MET A 50 5.90 -0.41 -8.38
N LEU A 51 4.95 -1.22 -7.92
CA LEU A 51 4.86 -2.64 -8.27
C LEU A 51 4.32 -2.85 -9.71
N GLY A 52 3.99 -1.77 -10.42
CA GLY A 52 3.60 -1.80 -11.82
C GLY A 52 2.11 -2.07 -12.04
N VAL A 53 1.26 -1.83 -11.05
CA VAL A 53 -0.20 -1.76 -11.23
C VAL A 53 -0.52 -0.55 -12.11
N LYS A 54 -1.20 -0.79 -13.24
CA LYS A 54 -1.61 0.28 -14.17
C LYS A 54 -3.06 0.73 -13.97
N ASP A 55 -3.83 -0.02 -13.18
CA ASP A 55 -5.23 0.28 -12.89
C ASP A 55 -5.37 1.43 -11.91
N SER A 56 -6.52 2.11 -11.98
CA SER A 56 -6.94 3.15 -11.05
C SER A 56 -7.05 2.61 -9.62
N ILE A 57 -5.97 2.72 -8.82
CA ILE A 57 -6.01 2.31 -7.41
C ILE A 57 -6.92 3.28 -6.64
N SER A 58 -8.05 2.74 -6.18
CA SER A 58 -9.02 3.40 -5.32
C SER A 58 -9.17 2.60 -4.02
N SER A 59 -9.63 3.25 -2.95
CA SER A 59 -9.88 2.58 -1.67
C SER A 59 -11.02 1.57 -1.82
N PRO A 60 -10.87 0.29 -1.40
CA PRO A 60 -11.97 -0.66 -1.33
C PRO A 60 -12.89 -0.35 -0.14
N THR A 61 -13.43 0.86 -0.07
CA THR A 61 -14.27 1.28 1.06
C THR A 61 -15.57 0.46 1.17
N PHE A 62 -15.98 -0.23 0.10
CA PHE A 62 -17.15 -1.13 0.07
C PHE A 62 -16.81 -2.60 -0.23
N SER A 63 -15.70 -2.87 -0.93
CA SER A 63 -15.41 -4.20 -1.48
C SER A 63 -14.70 -5.15 -0.53
N ILE A 64 -14.18 -4.65 0.61
CA ILE A 64 -13.31 -5.36 1.57
C ILE A 64 -11.93 -5.72 0.96
N VAL A 65 -11.87 -6.08 -0.33
CA VAL A 65 -10.68 -6.42 -1.09
C VAL A 65 -10.72 -5.77 -2.47
N ASN A 66 -9.61 -5.20 -2.91
CA ASN A 66 -9.34 -4.91 -4.32
C ASN A 66 -8.24 -5.85 -4.83
N GLU A 67 -8.44 -6.44 -6.00
CA GLU A 67 -7.43 -7.18 -6.75
C GLU A 67 -6.93 -6.30 -7.89
N TYR A 68 -5.62 -6.21 -8.05
CA TYR A 68 -4.95 -5.50 -9.11
C TYR A 68 -3.97 -6.41 -9.84
N LEU A 69 -3.77 -6.16 -11.14
CA LEU A 69 -2.76 -6.84 -11.94
C LEU A 69 -1.55 -5.93 -12.17
N SER A 70 -0.36 -6.45 -11.86
CA SER A 70 0.88 -5.79 -12.22
C SER A 70 1.17 -5.97 -13.70
N SER A 71 2.01 -5.10 -14.26
CA SER A 71 2.52 -5.22 -15.62
C SER A 71 3.30 -6.52 -15.89
N LYS A 72 3.70 -7.25 -14.85
CA LYS A 72 4.35 -8.57 -14.92
C LYS A 72 3.36 -9.74 -14.80
N GLY A 73 2.06 -9.46 -14.67
CA GLY A 73 1.02 -10.47 -14.48
C GLY A 73 0.88 -10.96 -13.04
N GLU A 74 1.50 -10.28 -12.07
CA GLU A 74 1.38 -10.62 -10.65
C GLU A 74 0.12 -10.00 -10.06
N LYS A 75 -0.55 -10.74 -9.16
CA LYS A 75 -1.76 -10.26 -8.49
C LYS A 75 -1.40 -9.56 -7.19
N ILE A 76 -1.94 -8.36 -7.00
CA ILE A 76 -1.82 -7.58 -5.76
C ILE A 76 -3.19 -7.48 -5.12
N TYR A 77 -3.26 -7.88 -3.86
CA TYR A 77 -4.49 -7.83 -3.07
C TYR A 77 -4.39 -6.72 -2.02
N HIS A 78 -5.26 -5.73 -2.12
CA HIS A 78 -5.39 -4.65 -1.15
C HIS A 78 -6.64 -4.85 -0.32
N PHE A 79 -6.46 -5.14 0.96
CA PHE A 79 -7.54 -5.30 1.92
C PHE A 79 -7.72 -4.02 2.73
N ASP A 80 -8.95 -3.56 2.89
CA ASP A 80 -9.30 -2.47 3.81
C ASP A 80 -10.33 -2.97 4.83
N PHE A 81 -9.84 -3.24 6.04
CA PHE A 81 -10.63 -3.78 7.14
C PHE A 81 -11.29 -2.72 8.01
N TYR A 82 -11.23 -1.43 7.64
CA TYR A 82 -11.80 -0.33 8.45
C TYR A 82 -13.28 -0.54 8.80
N ARG A 83 -14.03 -1.25 7.96
CA ARG A 83 -15.47 -1.48 8.12
C ARG A 83 -15.87 -2.87 8.63
N ILE A 84 -14.92 -3.77 8.90
CA ILE A 84 -15.25 -5.04 9.54
C ILE A 84 -15.56 -4.75 11.01
N LYS A 85 -16.85 -4.72 11.34
CA LYS A 85 -17.34 -4.73 12.71
C LYS A 85 -17.64 -6.17 13.10
N SER A 86 -17.06 -6.62 14.20
CA SER A 86 -17.51 -7.83 14.91
C SER A 86 -18.74 -7.54 15.74
#